data_AF-A0A5N5NXW7-F1
#
_entry.id   AF-A0A5N5NXW7-F1
#
_cell.length_a   1.000
_cell.length_b   1.000
_cell.length_c   1.000
_cell.angle_alpha   90.00
_cell.angle_beta   90.00
_cell.angle_gamma   90.00
#
_symmetry.space_group_name_H-M   'P 1'
#
loop_
_entity.id
_entity.type
_entity.pdbx_description
1 polymer ?
#
loop_
_entity_poly.entity_id
_entity_poly.type
_entity_poly.pdbx_seq_one_letter_code
_entity_poly.pdbx_strand_id
1 'polypeptide(L)'
;MPASDLRLLALDGGGVRGLSSLMILRRLMAAVDHDAPPKPCDYFDMIGGTSTGGLIAIMLGRLRMTVDECIDAYTTLSDKVFEKKSHRVNLKVKLQGRFDSAELDRVIKDIILNRGLGEDALLKDTDSPCKV
;
A
#
# COMPACT_ATOMS: atom_id res chain seq x y z
N MET A 1 -23.79 4.96 -22.32
CA MET A 1 -23.66 3.86 -21.35
C MET A 1 -24.40 4.28 -20.09
N PRO A 2 -25.14 3.39 -19.38
CA PRO A 2 -25.71 3.75 -18.09
C PRO A 2 -24.57 4.14 -17.15
N ALA A 3 -24.81 5.09 -16.24
CA ALA A 3 -23.81 5.48 -15.24
C ALA A 3 -23.38 4.22 -14.46
N SER A 4 -22.10 3.88 -14.52
CA SER A 4 -21.57 2.74 -13.77
C SER A 4 -21.75 2.98 -12.28
N ASP A 5 -22.22 1.96 -11.56
CA ASP A 5 -22.28 2.01 -10.10
C ASP A 5 -20.88 2.28 -9.52
N LEU A 6 -20.83 3.12 -8.48
CA LEU A 6 -19.60 3.53 -7.82
C LEU A 6 -18.92 2.32 -7.14
N ARG A 7 -17.65 2.05 -7.48
CA ARG A 7 -16.85 0.95 -6.92
C ARG A 7 -15.82 1.48 -5.93
N LEU A 8 -15.98 1.12 -4.67
CA LEU A 8 -15.12 1.54 -3.56
C LEU A 8 -14.33 0.34 -3.02
N LEU A 9 -13.01 0.51 -2.86
CA LEU A 9 -12.15 -0.44 -2.15
C LEU A 9 -11.72 0.18 -0.81
N ALA A 10 -12.05 -0.47 0.30
CA ALA A 10 -11.65 -0.05 1.64
C ALA A 10 -10.70 -1.07 2.27
N LEU A 11 -9.57 -0.60 2.77
CA LEU A 11 -8.48 -1.43 3.31
C LEU A 11 -8.18 -1.07 4.76
N ASP A 12 -8.42 -2.02 5.65
CA ASP A 12 -8.15 -1.85 7.07
C ASP A 12 -6.65 -1.90 7.39
N GLY A 13 -6.30 -1.31 8.54
CA GLY A 13 -4.97 -1.44 9.13
C GLY A 13 -4.76 -2.81 9.76
N GLY A 14 -3.53 -3.30 9.77
CA GLY A 14 -3.25 -4.64 10.31
C GLY A 14 -1.80 -4.96 10.63
N GLY A 15 -0.86 -4.04 10.37
CA GLY A 15 0.57 -4.39 10.34
C GLY A 15 0.82 -5.38 9.21
N VAL A 16 1.81 -6.28 9.38
CA VAL A 16 2.16 -7.35 8.41
C VAL A 16 0.97 -8.17 7.89
N ARG A 17 -0.14 -8.23 8.64
CA ARG A 17 -1.38 -8.89 8.22
C ARG A 17 -2.03 -8.24 6.99
N GLY A 18 -1.63 -7.04 6.58
CA GLY A 18 -2.07 -6.41 5.33
C GLY A 18 -1.80 -7.28 4.08
N LEU A 19 -0.82 -8.19 4.14
CA LEU A 19 -0.58 -9.18 3.09
C LEU A 19 -1.79 -10.09 2.84
N SER A 20 -2.58 -10.44 3.87
CA SER A 20 -3.77 -11.28 3.65
C SER A 20 -4.82 -10.55 2.84
N SER A 21 -5.04 -9.26 3.09
CA SER A 21 -5.94 -8.41 2.30
C SER A 21 -5.50 -8.33 0.85
N LEU A 22 -4.18 -8.20 0.60
CA LEU A 22 -3.62 -8.22 -0.75
C LEU A 22 -3.80 -9.57 -1.46
N MET A 23 -3.64 -10.71 -0.74
CA MET A 23 -3.90 -12.03 -1.31
C MET A 23 -5.36 -12.22 -1.72
N ILE A 24 -6.30 -11.71 -0.92
CA ILE A 24 -7.73 -11.72 -1.24
C ILE A 24 -7.98 -10.82 -2.46
N LEU A 25 -7.46 -9.59 -2.45
CA LEU A 25 -7.61 -8.66 -3.56
C LEU A 25 -7.05 -9.23 -4.86
N ARG A 26 -5.90 -9.91 -4.83
CA ARG A 26 -5.33 -10.56 -6.02
C ARG A 26 -6.28 -11.58 -6.63
N ARG A 27 -6.92 -12.41 -5.80
CA ARG A 27 -7.94 -13.36 -6.26
C ARG A 27 -9.17 -12.67 -6.82
N LEU A 28 -9.61 -11.57 -6.21
CA LEU A 28 -10.73 -10.77 -6.72
C LEU A 28 -10.41 -10.16 -8.08
N MET A 29 -9.22 -9.59 -8.26
CA MET A 29 -8.81 -9.02 -9.55
C MET A 29 -8.70 -10.10 -10.64
N ALA A 30 -8.17 -11.29 -10.31
CA ALA A 30 -8.14 -12.42 -11.22
C ALA A 30 -9.54 -12.97 -11.56
N ALA A 31 -10.53 -12.77 -10.69
CA ALA A 31 -11.92 -13.12 -10.98
C ALA A 31 -12.62 -12.11 -11.90
N VAL A 32 -12.10 -10.89 -12.01
CA VAL A 32 -12.58 -9.88 -12.98
C VAL A 32 -12.09 -10.22 -14.39
N ASP A 33 -10.80 -10.50 -14.52
CA ASP A 33 -10.17 -11.01 -15.74
C ASP A 33 -8.99 -11.90 -15.34
N HIS A 34 -9.05 -13.18 -15.70
CA HIS A 34 -8.02 -14.14 -15.33
C HIS A 34 -6.74 -13.93 -16.14
N ASP A 35 -6.86 -13.65 -17.43
CA ASP A 35 -5.73 -13.60 -18.36
C ASP A 35 -5.00 -12.25 -18.27
N ALA A 36 -5.75 -11.18 -18.01
CA ALA A 36 -5.23 -9.83 -17.84
C ALA A 36 -5.91 -9.09 -16.66
N PRO A 37 -5.63 -9.48 -15.40
CA PRO A 37 -6.22 -8.82 -14.23
C PRO A 37 -5.99 -7.30 -14.28
N PRO A 38 -7.05 -6.47 -14.21
CA PRO A 38 -6.87 -5.03 -14.29
C PRO A 38 -6.16 -4.50 -13.04
N LYS A 39 -5.50 -3.35 -13.16
CA LYS A 39 -4.98 -2.65 -11.98
C LYS A 39 -6.15 -2.22 -11.10
N PRO A 40 -6.01 -2.23 -9.77
CA PRO A 40 -7.08 -1.76 -8.89
C PRO A 40 -7.52 -0.32 -9.20
N CYS A 41 -6.60 0.58 -9.56
CA CYS A 41 -6.94 1.96 -9.94
C CYS A 41 -7.71 2.10 -11.27
N ASP A 42 -7.76 1.05 -12.09
CA ASP A 42 -8.53 1.04 -13.34
C ASP A 42 -9.90 0.38 -13.15
N TYR A 43 -10.09 -0.31 -12.03
CA TYR A 43 -11.34 -0.99 -11.67
C TYR A 43 -12.13 -0.28 -10.57
N PHE A 44 -11.48 0.34 -9.59
CA PHE A 44 -12.15 1.06 -8.50
C PHE A 44 -12.13 2.57 -8.75
N ASP A 45 -13.23 3.25 -8.42
CA ASP A 45 -13.35 4.70 -8.53
C ASP A 45 -12.70 5.41 -7.33
N MET A 46 -12.62 4.73 -6.18
CA MET A 46 -11.88 5.19 -5.02
C MET A 46 -11.31 4.03 -4.20
N ILE A 47 -10.08 4.21 -3.73
CA ILE A 47 -9.37 3.27 -2.86
C ILE A 47 -8.97 4.01 -1.59
N GLY A 48 -9.54 3.62 -0.46
CA GLY A 48 -9.23 4.19 0.85
C GLY A 48 -8.66 3.16 1.81
N GLY A 49 -7.93 3.62 2.82
CA GLY A 49 -7.47 2.73 3.89
C GLY A 49 -6.88 3.43 5.09
N THR A 50 -6.75 2.70 6.19
CA THR A 50 -6.21 3.22 7.46
C THR A 50 -4.90 2.52 7.82
N SER A 51 -3.92 3.25 8.34
CA SER A 51 -2.60 2.72 8.73
C SER A 51 -1.93 1.98 7.55
N THR A 52 -1.56 0.70 7.71
CA THR A 52 -0.99 -0.11 6.61
C THR A 52 -1.92 -0.23 5.41
N GLY A 53 -3.24 -0.21 5.63
CA GLY A 53 -4.22 -0.17 4.54
C GLY A 53 -4.15 1.13 3.74
N GLY A 54 -3.81 2.25 4.38
CA GLY A 54 -3.57 3.53 3.70
C GLY A 54 -2.31 3.51 2.82
N LEU A 55 -1.23 2.88 3.30
CA LEU A 55 -0.03 2.66 2.47
C LEU A 55 -0.35 1.81 1.24
N ILE A 56 -1.11 0.74 1.43
CA ILE A 56 -1.56 -0.12 0.32
C ILE A 56 -2.47 0.66 -0.64
N ALA A 57 -3.39 1.48 -0.14
CA ALA A 57 -4.25 2.33 -0.96
C ALA A 57 -3.44 3.29 -1.85
N ILE A 58 -2.41 3.92 -1.31
CA ILE A 58 -1.48 4.78 -2.06
C ILE A 58 -0.75 3.99 -3.14
N MET A 59 -0.22 2.80 -2.83
CA MET A 59 0.48 1.96 -3.79
C MET A 59 -0.43 1.54 -4.95
N LEU A 60 -1.63 1.03 -4.65
CA LEU A 60 -2.55 0.52 -5.66
C LEU A 60 -3.22 1.63 -6.48
N GLY A 61 -3.58 2.74 -5.83
CA GLY A 61 -4.30 3.85 -6.44
C GLY A 61 -3.35 4.89 -7.03
N ARG A 62 -2.65 5.63 -6.15
CA ARG A 62 -1.85 6.81 -6.53
C ARG A 62 -0.61 6.44 -7.34
N LEU A 63 0.05 5.36 -6.97
CA LEU A 63 1.24 4.85 -7.67
C LEU A 63 0.89 3.83 -8.77
N ARG A 64 -0.42 3.56 -8.97
CA ARG A 64 -0.97 2.72 -10.05
C ARG A 64 -0.27 1.37 -10.16
N MET A 65 0.06 0.76 -9.01
CA MET A 65 0.68 -0.57 -8.96
C MET A 65 -0.36 -1.66 -9.24
N THR A 66 0.09 -2.72 -9.89
CA THR A 66 -0.61 -4.00 -9.86
C THR A 66 -0.64 -4.57 -8.44
N VAL A 67 -1.51 -5.55 -8.19
CA VAL A 67 -1.59 -6.19 -6.87
C VAL A 67 -0.28 -6.90 -6.52
N ASP A 68 0.36 -7.58 -7.48
CA ASP A 68 1.63 -8.29 -7.25
C ASP A 68 2.78 -7.33 -6.97
N GLU A 69 2.90 -6.22 -7.71
CA GLU A 69 3.90 -5.19 -7.41
C GLU A 69 3.70 -4.58 -6.00
N CYS A 70 2.44 -4.41 -5.59
CA CYS A 70 2.13 -3.92 -4.25
C CYS A 70 2.49 -4.96 -3.18
N ILE A 71 2.28 -6.26 -3.43
CA ILE A 71 2.72 -7.34 -2.53
C ILE A 71 4.24 -7.32 -2.35
N ASP A 72 5.01 -7.18 -3.44
CA ASP A 72 6.47 -7.17 -3.38
C ASP A 72 6.99 -5.93 -2.62
N ALA A 73 6.43 -4.75 -2.93
CA ALA A 73 6.77 -3.51 -2.24
C ALA A 73 6.39 -3.57 -0.75
N TYR A 74 5.21 -4.11 -0.43
CA TYR A 74 4.72 -4.20 0.94
C TYR A 74 5.49 -5.24 1.77
N THR A 75 5.91 -6.35 1.17
CA THR A 75 6.79 -7.34 1.81
C THR A 75 8.13 -6.71 2.15
N THR A 76 8.75 -6.03 1.18
CA THR A 76 10.03 -5.31 1.39
C THR A 76 9.93 -4.24 2.47
N LEU A 77 8.84 -3.46 2.47
CA LEU A 77 8.58 -2.46 3.51
C LEU A 77 8.38 -3.13 4.88
N SER A 78 7.63 -4.23 4.91
CA SER A 78 7.36 -4.96 6.14
C SER A 78 8.62 -5.54 6.77
N ASP A 79 9.54 -6.09 5.97
CA ASP A 79 10.81 -6.61 6.46
C ASP A 79 11.67 -5.50 7.07
N LYS A 80 11.80 -4.36 6.37
CA LYS A 80 12.63 -3.23 6.84
C LYS A 80 12.06 -2.50 8.06
N VAL A 81 10.74 -2.38 8.14
CA VAL A 81 10.06 -1.54 9.16
C VAL A 81 9.55 -2.37 10.34
N PHE A 82 9.13 -3.62 10.11
CA PHE A 82 8.48 -4.45 11.14
C PHE A 82 9.35 -5.59 11.67
N GLU A 83 10.56 -5.84 11.15
CA GLU A 83 11.50 -6.72 11.82
C GLU A 83 11.88 -6.14 13.19
N LYS A 84 11.60 -6.91 14.25
CA LYS A 84 12.11 -6.63 15.59
C LYS A 84 13.63 -6.69 15.53
N LYS A 85 14.30 -5.54 15.65
CA LYS A 85 15.68 -5.52 16.17
C LYS A 85 15.63 -6.18 17.56
N SER A 86 16.07 -7.43 17.64
CA SER A 86 16.21 -8.18 18.90
C SER A 86 17.27 -7.48 19.74
N HIS A 87 16.87 -6.42 20.45
CA HIS A 87 17.70 -5.87 21.50
C HIS A 87 17.63 -6.86 22.67
N ARG A 88 18.71 -7.63 22.84
CA ARG A 88 19.00 -8.33 24.11
C ARG A 88 18.69 -7.34 25.24
N VAL A 89 17.73 -7.74 26.07
CA VAL A 89 17.11 -6.92 27.11
C VAL A 89 18.18 -6.37 28.05
N ASN A 90 18.45 -5.07 27.95
CA ASN A 90 19.06 -4.31 29.05
C ASN A 90 17.97 -3.43 29.67
N LEU A 91 17.83 -3.59 30.97
CA LEU A 91 16.81 -3.07 31.88
C LEU A 91 16.85 -1.53 31.99
N LYS A 92 16.57 -0.80 30.92
CA LYS A 92 16.24 0.64 30.95
C LYS A 92 15.19 0.93 29.89
N VAL A 93 13.93 0.84 30.29
CA VAL A 93 12.76 1.12 29.45
C VAL A 93 12.72 2.61 29.11
N LYS A 94 13.31 2.99 27.97
CA LYS A 94 12.86 4.18 27.24
C LYS A 94 11.65 3.76 26.40
N LEU A 95 10.51 4.43 26.59
CA LEU A 95 9.38 4.36 25.66
C LEU A 95 9.82 4.95 24.31
N GLN A 96 10.48 4.15 23.47
CA GLN A 96 10.60 4.44 22.05
C GLN A 96 9.52 3.65 21.31
N GLY A 97 8.92 4.28 20.30
CA GLY A 97 8.00 3.59 19.39
C GLY A 97 8.65 2.32 18.86
N ARG A 98 7.87 1.24 18.72
CA ARG A 98 8.37 -0.06 18.23
C ARG A 98 8.87 -0.01 16.77
N PHE A 99 8.68 1.10 16.07
CA PHE A 99 8.94 1.28 14.64
C PHE A 99 9.87 2.47 14.41
N ASP A 100 10.84 2.30 13.52
CA ASP A 100 11.75 3.35 13.08
C ASP A 100 11.05 4.21 12.01
N SER A 101 10.59 5.39 12.40
CA SER A 101 9.87 6.30 11.50
C SER A 101 10.75 6.84 10.37
N ALA A 102 12.07 6.95 10.61
CA ALA A 102 13.01 7.41 9.58
C ALA A 102 13.18 6.33 8.51
N GLU A 103 13.22 5.05 8.91
CA GLU A 103 13.27 3.94 7.96
C GLU A 103 11.98 3.82 7.14
N LEU A 104 10.81 4.02 7.77
CA LEU A 104 9.54 4.05 7.03
C LEU A 104 9.50 5.19 6.00
N ASP A 105 9.90 6.41 6.37
CA ASP A 105 9.99 7.55 5.46
C ASP A 105 10.92 7.25 4.27
N ARG A 106 12.11 6.73 4.56
CA ARG A 106 13.10 6.35 3.54
C ARG A 106 12.56 5.33 2.56
N VAL A 107 11.93 4.26 3.05
CA VAL A 107 11.38 3.21 2.18
C VAL A 107 10.21 3.73 1.34
N ILE A 108 9.36 4.60 1.89
CA ILE A 108 8.28 5.22 1.12
C ILE A 108 8.85 6.10 0.00
N LYS A 109 9.87 6.92 0.28
CA LYS A 109 10.54 7.74 -0.74
C LYS A 109 11.19 6.89 -1.83
N ASP A 110 11.86 5.80 -1.46
CA ASP A 110 12.42 4.84 -2.42
C ASP A 110 11.32 4.29 -3.34
N ILE A 111 10.16 3.92 -2.79
CA ILE A 111 9.01 3.44 -3.58
C ILE A 111 8.48 4.51 -4.54
N ILE A 112 8.37 5.77 -4.09
CA ILE A 112 7.90 6.89 -4.92
C ILE A 112 8.87 7.17 -6.07
N LEU A 113 10.18 7.23 -5.78
CA LEU A 113 11.24 7.44 -6.78
C LEU A 113 11.26 6.32 -7.82
N ASN A 114 11.13 5.06 -7.40
CA ASN A 114 11.08 3.91 -8.30
C ASN A 114 9.85 3.94 -9.23
N ARG A 115 8.84 4.76 -8.92
CA ARG A 115 7.67 5.01 -9.77
C ARG A 115 7.83 6.23 -10.67
N GLY A 116 9.02 6.83 -10.71
CA GLY A 116 9.33 7.98 -11.56
C GLY A 116 8.76 9.31 -11.05
N LEU A 117 8.35 9.36 -9.78
CA LEU A 117 7.85 10.57 -9.14
C LEU A 117 8.96 11.20 -8.28
N GLY A 118 8.87 12.51 -8.05
CA GLY A 118 9.76 13.18 -7.09
C GLY A 118 9.46 12.77 -5.65
N GLU A 119 10.44 12.84 -4.75
CA GLU A 119 10.29 12.43 -3.33
C GLU A 119 9.15 13.17 -2.62
N ASP A 120 8.93 14.43 -2.99
CA ASP A 120 7.87 15.29 -2.44
C ASP A 120 6.60 15.30 -3.30
N ALA A 121 6.40 14.28 -4.13
CA ALA A 121 5.21 14.18 -4.98
C ALA A 121 3.92 14.22 -4.14
N LEU A 122 3.00 15.08 -4.54
CA LEU A 122 1.73 15.22 -3.84
C LEU A 122 0.87 13.96 -4.00
N LEU A 123 0.21 13.59 -2.90
CA LEU A 123 -0.82 12.55 -2.89
C LEU A 123 -1.98 12.91 -3.85
N LYS A 124 -2.32 14.20 -3.93
CA LYS A 124 -3.37 14.69 -4.81
C LYS A 124 -2.94 14.57 -6.27
N ASP A 125 -3.69 13.78 -7.02
CA ASP A 125 -3.60 13.66 -8.47
C ASP A 125 -4.93 14.12 -9.09
N THR A 126 -4.93 15.24 -9.80
CA THR A 126 -6.14 15.82 -10.39
C THR A 126 -6.63 15.02 -11.59
N ASP A 127 -5.72 14.32 -12.26
CA ASP A 127 -5.96 13.73 -13.57
C ASP A 127 -6.27 12.22 -13.43
N SER A 128 -6.03 11.65 -12.25
CA SER A 128 -6.37 10.25 -11.97
C SER A 128 -7.89 10.02 -11.91
N PRO A 129 -8.42 9.02 -12.65
CA PRO A 129 -9.83 8.62 -12.56
C PRO A 129 -10.17 7.95 -11.22
N CYS A 130 -9.23 7.20 -10.62
CA CYS A 130 -9.37 6.62 -9.30
C CYS A 130 -8.88 7.60 -8.22
N LYS A 131 -9.71 7.86 -7.21
CA LYS A 131 -9.37 8.71 -6.06
C LYS A 131 -8.75 7.88 -4.93
N VAL A 132 -7.80 8.49 -4.22
CA VAL A 132 -7.12 7.92 -3.04
C VAL A 132 -7.19 8.94 -1.91
#